data_AF-A0AAV6CGX4-F1
#
_entry.id   AF-A0AAV6CGX4-F1
#
_cell.length_a   1.000
_cell.length_b   1.000
_cell.length_c   1.000
_cell.angle_alpha   90.00
_cell.angle_beta   90.00
_cell.angle_gamma   90.00
#
_symmetry.space_group_name_H-M   'P 1'
#
loop_
_entity.id
_entity.type
_entity.pdbx_description
1 polymer ?
#
loop_
_entity_poly.entity_id
_entity_poly.type
_entity_poly.pdbx_seq_one_letter_code
_entity_poly.pdbx_strand_id
1 'polypeptide(L)'
;MKKLLVAVAAVLVSASAFAQGQLNFNNRLTGVVDAPISRPDGTGAGAGVTAELVLVQGGSETVLTPVTTFRTSSAAATFYVNPVDVIVPGVQAGQTATLKVRAYEGASYATATLRGESATFNLALGGTPPGGAPLTPPALAGLQGFALQVVPEPSTIALGVLGAAALLLRRRK
;
A
#
# COMPACT_ATOMS: atom_id res chain seq x y z
N MET A 1 39.23 18.36 10.43
CA MET A 1 38.74 16.96 10.54
C MET A 1 37.24 16.87 10.77
N LYS A 2 36.67 17.53 11.80
CA LYS A 2 35.21 17.51 12.08
C LYS A 2 34.34 18.06 10.93
N LYS A 3 34.73 19.19 10.33
CA LYS A 3 34.00 19.80 9.18
C LYS A 3 34.08 18.96 7.90
N LEU A 4 35.19 18.24 7.71
CA LEU A 4 35.41 17.37 6.55
C LEU A 4 34.57 16.09 6.66
N LEU A 5 34.45 15.53 7.86
CA LEU A 5 33.57 14.39 8.16
C LEU A 5 32.10 14.74 7.95
N VAL A 6 31.66 15.94 8.35
CA VAL A 6 30.28 16.41 8.14
C VAL A 6 29.96 16.61 6.65
N ALA A 7 30.91 17.18 5.88
CA ALA A 7 30.72 17.36 4.43
C ALA A 7 30.66 16.02 3.68
N VAL A 8 31.53 15.07 4.02
CA VAL A 8 31.50 13.72 3.43
C VAL A 8 30.22 12.98 3.80
N ALA A 9 29.77 13.06 5.05
CA ALA A 9 28.49 12.49 5.46
C ALA A 9 27.30 13.10 4.70
N ALA A 10 27.28 14.43 4.51
CA ALA A 10 26.22 15.11 3.76
C ALA A 10 26.17 14.69 2.27
N VAL A 11 27.32 14.49 1.63
CA VAL A 11 27.41 13.99 0.24
C VAL A 11 26.95 12.54 0.15
N LEU A 12 27.34 11.67 1.09
CA LEU A 12 26.94 10.26 1.11
C LEU A 12 25.44 10.06 1.40
N VAL A 13 24.86 10.88 2.28
CA VAL A 13 23.41 10.88 2.55
C VAL A 13 22.62 11.39 1.32
N SER A 14 23.16 12.39 0.61
CA SER A 14 22.51 12.89 -0.61
C SER A 14 22.53 11.85 -1.73
N ALA A 15 23.64 11.13 -1.93
CA ALA A 15 23.75 10.10 -2.97
C ALA A 15 22.80 8.90 -2.73
N SER A 16 22.52 8.55 -1.48
CA SER A 16 21.60 7.46 -1.12
C SER A 16 20.12 7.83 -1.35
N ALA A 17 19.78 9.13 -1.35
CA ALA A 17 18.44 9.60 -1.70
C ALA A 17 18.13 9.47 -3.20
N PHE A 18 19.13 9.56 -4.08
CA PHE A 18 18.94 9.48 -5.53
C PHE A 18 18.83 8.06 -6.09
N ALA A 19 19.13 7.03 -5.29
CA ALA A 19 19.20 5.64 -5.73
C ALA A 19 17.95 4.81 -5.41
N GLN A 20 16.94 5.41 -4.78
CA GLN A 20 15.75 4.68 -4.34
C GLN A 20 14.90 4.26 -5.54
N GLY A 21 14.36 3.05 -5.45
CA GLY A 21 13.47 2.50 -6.46
C GLY A 21 12.14 3.23 -6.45
N GLN A 22 11.57 3.39 -7.64
CA GLN A 22 10.29 4.07 -7.86
C GLN A 22 9.36 3.19 -8.67
N LEU A 23 8.07 3.38 -8.48
CA LEU A 23 7.02 2.78 -9.30
C LEU A 23 5.89 3.78 -9.51
N ASN A 24 5.09 3.52 -10.54
CA ASN A 24 3.85 4.23 -10.78
C ASN A 24 2.71 3.43 -10.14
N PHE A 25 2.09 3.95 -9.08
CA PHE A 25 0.94 3.33 -8.45
C PHE A 25 -0.29 3.50 -9.35
N ASN A 26 -0.39 2.61 -10.32
CA ASN A 26 -1.46 2.55 -11.29
C ASN A 26 -1.83 1.09 -11.53
N ASN A 27 -3.08 0.75 -11.20
CA ASN A 27 -3.64 -0.58 -11.39
C ASN A 27 -4.27 -0.77 -12.79
N ARG A 28 -4.10 0.20 -13.70
CA ARG A 28 -4.50 0.08 -15.11
C ARG A 28 -3.54 0.76 -16.06
N LEU A 29 -2.83 -0.04 -16.83
CA LEU A 29 -2.02 0.38 -17.96
C LEU A 29 -2.16 -0.65 -19.07
N THR A 30 -2.69 -0.23 -20.21
CA THR A 30 -2.96 -1.11 -21.36
C THR A 30 -1.73 -1.94 -21.74
N GLY A 31 -1.90 -3.26 -21.83
CA GLY A 31 -0.82 -4.18 -22.16
C GLY A 31 0.14 -4.52 -21.00
N VAL A 32 -0.05 -3.93 -19.81
CA VAL A 32 0.82 -4.15 -18.64
C VAL A 32 0.04 -4.67 -17.45
N VAL A 33 -1.04 -3.98 -17.06
CA VAL A 33 -1.88 -4.36 -15.91
C VAL A 33 -3.32 -3.91 -16.13
N ASP A 34 -4.26 -4.78 -15.79
CA ASP A 34 -5.68 -4.47 -15.64
C ASP A 34 -6.19 -5.19 -14.39
N ALA A 35 -6.10 -4.50 -13.25
CA ALA A 35 -6.41 -5.05 -11.94
C ALA A 35 -7.55 -4.26 -11.29
N PRO A 36 -8.80 -4.50 -11.69
CA PRO A 36 -9.95 -3.77 -11.16
C PRO A 36 -10.14 -4.07 -9.67
N ILE A 37 -10.42 -3.01 -8.89
CA ILE A 37 -10.76 -3.14 -7.46
C ILE A 37 -12.22 -2.77 -7.28
N SER A 38 -13.00 -3.70 -6.72
CA SER A 38 -14.45 -3.56 -6.59
C SER A 38 -14.91 -3.54 -5.15
N ARG A 39 -16.12 -3.03 -4.93
CA ARG A 39 -16.92 -3.23 -3.72
C ARG A 39 -17.58 -4.62 -3.74
N PRO A 40 -18.10 -5.08 -2.59
CA PRO A 40 -18.85 -6.34 -2.50
C PRO A 40 -20.05 -6.43 -3.46
N ASP A 41 -20.65 -5.30 -3.82
CA ASP A 41 -21.79 -5.21 -4.74
C ASP A 41 -21.40 -5.26 -6.23
N GLY A 42 -20.10 -5.39 -6.53
CA GLY A 42 -19.56 -5.43 -7.88
C GLY A 42 -19.31 -4.06 -8.52
N THR A 43 -19.66 -2.95 -7.85
CA THR A 43 -19.30 -1.60 -8.31
C THR A 43 -17.80 -1.34 -8.08
N GLY A 44 -17.21 -0.37 -8.77
CA GLY A 44 -15.81 -0.01 -8.51
C GLY A 44 -15.64 0.65 -7.14
N ALA A 45 -14.45 0.51 -6.55
CA ALA A 45 -14.13 1.08 -5.25
C ALA A 45 -14.40 2.59 -5.17
N GLY A 46 -14.12 3.37 -6.21
CA GLY A 46 -14.65 4.72 -6.39
C GLY A 46 -14.49 5.70 -5.21
N ALA A 47 -15.40 6.67 -5.12
CA ALA A 47 -15.33 7.73 -4.11
C ALA A 47 -15.34 7.16 -2.68
N GLY A 48 -14.63 7.83 -1.77
CA GLY A 48 -14.55 7.47 -0.34
C GLY A 48 -13.50 6.39 -0.01
N VAL A 49 -13.01 5.65 -1.01
CA VAL A 49 -11.99 4.61 -0.79
C VAL A 49 -10.59 5.15 -1.02
N THR A 50 -9.70 4.86 -0.07
CA THR A 50 -8.26 5.11 -0.14
C THR A 50 -7.54 3.85 -0.57
N ALA A 51 -6.52 3.97 -1.40
CA ALA A 51 -5.62 2.89 -1.78
C ALA A 51 -4.19 3.22 -1.31
N GLU A 52 -3.55 2.25 -0.67
CA GLU A 52 -2.18 2.34 -0.19
C GLU A 52 -1.36 1.16 -0.72
N LEU A 53 -0.07 1.40 -0.93
CA LEU A 53 0.88 0.37 -1.30
C LEU A 53 1.66 -0.04 -0.06
N VAL A 54 1.89 -1.34 0.10
CA VAL A 54 2.62 -1.90 1.23
C VAL A 54 3.83 -2.66 0.73
N LEU A 55 5.01 -2.28 1.22
CA LEU A 55 6.24 -3.05 1.06
C LEU A 55 6.27 -4.20 2.07
N VAL A 56 6.50 -5.41 1.57
CA VAL A 56 6.66 -6.61 2.38
C VAL A 56 8.12 -7.03 2.34
N GLN A 57 8.82 -6.93 3.47
CA GLN A 57 10.25 -7.28 3.55
C GLN A 57 10.58 -7.91 4.89
N GLY A 58 11.22 -9.09 4.88
CA GLY A 58 11.65 -9.77 6.10
C GLY A 58 10.51 -10.12 7.07
N GLY A 59 9.28 -10.32 6.56
CA GLY A 59 8.08 -10.55 7.36
C GLY A 59 7.46 -9.29 7.98
N SER A 60 8.04 -8.11 7.72
CA SER A 60 7.48 -6.82 8.10
C SER A 60 6.71 -6.18 6.94
N GLU A 61 5.73 -5.35 7.29
CA GLU A 61 4.92 -4.59 6.35
C GLU A 61 5.07 -3.10 6.61
N THR A 62 5.46 -2.35 5.57
CA THR A 62 5.63 -0.91 5.64
C THR A 62 4.70 -0.24 4.63
N VAL A 63 3.81 0.63 5.12
CA VAL A 63 2.95 1.44 4.23
C VAL A 63 3.80 2.49 3.54
N LEU A 64 3.67 2.56 2.22
CA LEU A 64 4.39 3.51 1.37
C LEU A 64 3.55 4.77 1.14
N THR A 65 4.24 5.88 0.89
CA THR A 65 3.64 7.18 0.61
C THR A 65 4.08 7.69 -0.76
N PRO A 66 3.25 8.47 -1.47
CA PRO A 66 1.89 8.86 -1.10
C PRO A 66 0.87 7.72 -1.20
N VAL A 67 -0.23 7.84 -0.46
CA VAL A 67 -1.46 7.06 -0.72
C VAL A 67 -2.27 7.75 -1.82
N THR A 68 -3.22 7.05 -2.43
CA THR A 68 -4.06 7.59 -3.50
C THR A 68 -5.53 7.25 -3.31
N THR A 69 -6.38 7.80 -4.16
CA THR A 69 -7.84 7.57 -4.20
C THR A 69 -8.25 6.99 -5.55
N PHE A 70 -9.49 6.54 -5.67
CA PHE A 70 -10.03 6.03 -6.93
C PHE A 70 -10.56 7.14 -7.82
N ARG A 71 -10.53 6.90 -9.13
CA ARG A 71 -11.12 7.79 -10.13
C ARG A 71 -12.64 7.81 -9.97
N THR A 72 -13.26 8.92 -10.32
CA THR A 72 -14.72 9.13 -10.20
C THR A 72 -15.38 9.62 -11.50
N SER A 73 -14.62 9.70 -12.60
CA SER A 73 -15.08 10.29 -13.86
C SER A 73 -16.12 9.44 -14.63
N SER A 74 -16.20 8.13 -14.35
CA SER A 74 -17.22 7.23 -14.92
C SER A 74 -17.32 5.95 -14.11
N ALA A 75 -18.41 5.18 -14.28
CA ALA A 75 -18.59 3.89 -13.63
C ALA A 75 -17.40 2.93 -13.90
N ALA A 76 -16.94 2.86 -15.14
CA ALA A 76 -15.77 2.03 -15.50
C ALA A 76 -14.45 2.55 -14.90
N ALA A 77 -14.32 3.86 -14.67
CA ALA A 77 -13.11 4.44 -14.07
C ALA A 77 -13.01 4.11 -12.57
N THR A 78 -14.13 3.91 -11.89
CA THR A 78 -14.17 3.71 -10.42
C THR A 78 -13.43 2.49 -9.90
N PHE A 79 -13.09 1.53 -10.78
CA PHE A 79 -12.27 0.37 -10.43
C PHE A 79 -10.76 0.67 -10.32
N TYR A 80 -10.36 1.88 -10.71
CA TYR A 80 -8.95 2.23 -10.92
C TYR A 80 -8.52 3.46 -10.13
N VAL A 81 -7.29 3.43 -9.64
CA VAL A 81 -6.73 4.51 -8.81
C VAL A 81 -6.32 5.72 -9.66
N ASN A 82 -6.25 6.88 -9.02
CA ASN A 82 -5.55 8.05 -9.56
C ASN A 82 -4.03 7.74 -9.51
N PRO A 83 -3.34 7.69 -10.66
CA PRO A 83 -1.92 7.33 -10.67
C PRO A 83 -1.07 8.31 -9.88
N VAL A 84 -0.17 7.79 -9.05
CA VAL A 84 0.84 8.56 -8.32
C VAL A 84 2.17 7.83 -8.34
N ASP A 85 3.28 8.55 -8.40
CA ASP A 85 4.60 7.93 -8.28
C ASP A 85 4.94 7.72 -6.81
N VAL A 86 5.41 6.50 -6.51
CA VAL A 86 5.73 6.05 -5.14
C VAL A 86 7.19 5.66 -5.08
N ILE A 87 7.88 6.20 -4.08
CA ILE A 87 9.25 5.82 -3.76
C ILE A 87 9.20 4.62 -2.82
N VAL A 88 10.07 3.64 -3.03
CA VAL A 88 10.19 2.43 -2.20
C VAL A 88 11.50 2.52 -1.40
N PRO A 89 11.46 2.95 -0.13
CA PRO A 89 12.66 3.06 0.69
C PRO A 89 13.31 1.69 0.89
N GLY A 90 14.65 1.65 0.89
CA GLY A 90 15.42 0.44 1.15
C GLY A 90 15.51 -0.54 -0.03
N VAL A 91 14.85 -0.26 -1.16
CA VAL A 91 15.00 -1.02 -2.41
C VAL A 91 15.53 -0.10 -3.48
N GLN A 92 16.61 -0.49 -4.17
CA GLN A 92 17.24 0.34 -5.20
C GLN A 92 16.51 0.21 -6.54
N ALA A 93 16.68 1.22 -7.41
CA ALA A 93 16.23 1.12 -8.80
C ALA A 93 16.81 -0.12 -9.50
N GLY A 94 15.99 -0.81 -10.29
CA GLY A 94 16.32 -2.07 -10.96
C GLY A 94 16.23 -3.32 -10.08
N GLN A 95 16.10 -3.17 -8.76
CA GLN A 95 15.87 -4.31 -7.85
C GLN A 95 14.38 -4.64 -7.75
N THR A 96 14.09 -5.87 -7.33
CA THR A 96 12.72 -6.36 -7.13
C THR A 96 12.24 -6.08 -5.71
N ALA A 97 11.06 -5.47 -5.58
CA ALA A 97 10.33 -5.35 -4.33
C ALA A 97 9.14 -6.32 -4.30
N THR A 98 8.83 -6.87 -3.12
CA THR A 98 7.58 -7.58 -2.87
C THR A 98 6.56 -6.62 -2.28
N LEU A 99 5.44 -6.46 -2.98
CA LEU A 99 4.43 -5.44 -2.70
C LEU A 99 3.06 -6.07 -2.54
N LYS A 100 2.15 -5.37 -1.86
CA LYS A 100 0.70 -5.60 -1.96
C LYS A 100 -0.04 -4.29 -1.96
N VAL A 101 -1.25 -4.30 -2.52
CA VAL A 101 -2.16 -3.17 -2.50
C VAL A 101 -3.22 -3.39 -1.43
N ARG A 102 -3.48 -2.34 -0.65
CA ARG A 102 -4.61 -2.27 0.27
C ARG A 102 -5.57 -1.20 -0.18
N ALA A 103 -6.85 -1.46 -0.04
CA ALA A 103 -7.89 -0.47 -0.26
C ALA A 103 -8.91 -0.52 0.88
N TYR A 104 -9.38 0.64 1.31
CA TYR A 104 -10.28 0.76 2.46
C TYR A 104 -11.07 2.06 2.46
N GLU A 105 -12.23 2.04 3.11
CA GLU A 105 -13.05 3.22 3.40
C GLU A 105 -12.94 3.60 4.88
N GLY A 106 -12.46 4.81 5.15
CA GLY A 106 -12.23 5.32 6.51
C GLY A 106 -10.82 5.88 6.72
N ALA A 107 -10.43 6.06 7.98
CA ALA A 107 -9.17 6.73 8.34
C ALA A 107 -7.92 5.84 8.19
N SER A 108 -8.05 4.52 8.32
CA SER A 108 -6.94 3.58 8.19
C SER A 108 -7.43 2.20 7.78
N TYR A 109 -6.57 1.40 7.14
CA TYR A 109 -6.89 0.01 6.82
C TYR A 109 -7.24 -0.81 8.07
N ALA A 110 -6.56 -0.56 9.19
CA ALA A 110 -6.73 -1.32 10.43
C ALA A 110 -8.12 -1.13 11.07
N THR A 111 -8.70 0.06 10.95
CA THR A 111 -9.99 0.43 11.56
C THR A 111 -11.16 0.44 10.58
N ALA A 112 -10.90 0.30 9.28
CA ALA A 112 -11.95 0.32 8.26
C ALA A 112 -12.84 -0.92 8.32
N THR A 113 -14.15 -0.70 8.19
CA THR A 113 -15.17 -1.75 8.09
C THR A 113 -15.34 -2.25 6.66
N LEU A 114 -15.05 -1.43 5.66
CA LEU A 114 -14.95 -1.85 4.27
C LEU A 114 -13.48 -1.81 3.85
N ARG A 115 -12.87 -2.98 3.66
CA ARG A 115 -11.45 -3.09 3.32
C ARG A 115 -11.12 -4.37 2.55
N GLY A 116 -10.01 -4.36 1.83
CA GLY A 116 -9.46 -5.53 1.15
C GLY A 116 -7.99 -5.34 0.82
N GLU A 117 -7.28 -6.45 0.65
CA GLU A 117 -5.88 -6.44 0.21
C GLU A 117 -5.66 -7.46 -0.90
N SER A 118 -4.72 -7.14 -1.79
CA SER A 118 -4.30 -8.05 -2.85
C SER A 118 -3.40 -9.16 -2.29
N ALA A 119 -3.23 -10.23 -3.08
CA ALA A 119 -2.06 -11.09 -2.92
C ALA A 119 -0.76 -10.27 -3.08
N THR A 120 0.33 -10.77 -2.51
CA THR A 120 1.65 -10.18 -2.74
C THR A 120 2.13 -10.46 -4.16
N PHE A 121 2.83 -9.50 -4.74
CA PHE A 121 3.43 -9.61 -6.07
C PHE A 121 4.81 -8.99 -6.07
N ASN A 122 5.64 -9.42 -7.01
CA ASN A 122 7.02 -8.96 -7.16
C ASN A 122 7.11 -7.99 -8.33
N LEU A 123 7.75 -6.84 -8.12
CA LEU A 123 7.89 -5.79 -9.12
C LEU A 123 9.34 -5.30 -9.15
N ALA A 124 9.98 -5.35 -10.31
CA ALA A 124 11.25 -4.66 -10.54
C ALA A 124 10.99 -3.16 -10.54
N LEU A 125 11.76 -2.39 -9.76
CA LEU A 125 11.53 -0.95 -9.61
C LEU A 125 12.25 -0.13 -10.67
N GLY A 126 11.66 1.01 -11.05
CA GLY A 126 12.31 2.04 -11.83
C GLY A 126 13.11 3.01 -10.95
N GLY A 127 13.46 4.17 -11.51
CA GLY A 127 14.31 5.17 -10.87
C GLY A 127 15.72 5.22 -11.49
N THR A 128 16.61 6.03 -10.93
CA THR A 128 17.98 6.18 -11.45
C THR A 128 18.97 5.42 -10.57
N PRO A 129 19.50 4.26 -11.01
CA PRO A 129 20.49 3.53 -10.22
C PRO A 129 21.82 4.30 -10.15
N PRO A 130 22.63 4.09 -9.09
CA PRO A 130 23.95 4.72 -8.98
C PRO A 130 24.84 4.40 -10.19
N GLY A 131 25.22 5.42 -10.95
CA GLY A 131 26.08 5.27 -12.13
C GLY A 131 25.45 4.57 -13.34
N GLY A 132 24.12 4.39 -13.34
CA GLY A 132 23.39 3.78 -14.47
C GLY A 132 22.40 4.74 -15.14
N ALA A 133 21.79 4.27 -16.23
CA ALA A 133 20.75 5.01 -16.94
C ALA A 133 19.42 5.00 -16.16
N PRO A 134 18.62 6.08 -16.23
CA PRO A 134 17.29 6.09 -15.64
C PRO A 134 16.40 4.97 -16.17
N LEU A 135 15.74 4.27 -15.25
CA LEU A 135 14.72 3.26 -15.52
C LEU A 135 13.34 3.87 -15.32
N THR A 136 12.43 3.67 -16.27
CA THR A 136 11.05 4.16 -16.15
C THR A 136 10.35 3.48 -14.98
N PRO A 137 9.72 4.23 -14.04
CA PRO A 137 8.88 3.65 -13.00
C PRO A 137 7.76 2.78 -13.60
N PRO A 138 7.71 1.48 -13.27
CA PRO A 138 6.71 0.59 -13.85
C PRO A 138 5.35 0.75 -13.16
N ALA A 139 4.28 0.47 -13.90
CA ALA A 139 2.98 0.23 -13.30
C ALA A 139 2.97 -1.11 -12.52
N LEU A 140 1.87 -1.42 -11.84
CA LEU A 140 1.75 -2.58 -10.96
C LEU A 140 1.63 -3.92 -11.72
N ALA A 141 2.58 -4.23 -12.58
CA ALA A 141 2.64 -5.51 -13.30
C ALA A 141 2.63 -6.68 -12.31
N GLY A 142 1.78 -7.67 -12.57
CA GLY A 142 1.58 -8.83 -11.69
C GLY A 142 0.50 -8.63 -10.62
N LEU A 143 0.01 -7.41 -10.38
CA LEU A 143 -1.16 -7.18 -9.53
C LEU A 143 -2.40 -7.84 -10.16
N GLN A 144 -3.17 -8.54 -9.33
CA GLN A 144 -4.48 -9.07 -9.69
C GLN A 144 -5.58 -8.22 -9.03
N GLY A 145 -6.71 -8.08 -9.72
CA GLY A 145 -7.89 -7.41 -9.17
C GLY A 145 -8.44 -8.14 -7.94
N PHE A 146 -9.11 -7.40 -7.06
CA PHE A 146 -9.70 -7.95 -5.85
C PHE A 146 -10.93 -7.14 -5.40
N ALA A 147 -11.78 -7.75 -4.58
CA ALA A 147 -12.94 -7.08 -4.01
C ALA A 147 -12.68 -6.68 -2.55
N LEU A 148 -13.16 -5.50 -2.17
CA LEU A 148 -13.31 -5.11 -0.77
C LEU A 148 -14.34 -6.01 -0.09
N GLN A 149 -14.19 -6.20 1.21
CA GLN A 149 -15.12 -6.96 2.04
C GLN A 149 -15.57 -6.13 3.23
N VAL A 150 -16.81 -6.36 3.64
CA VAL A 150 -17.31 -5.81 4.90
C VAL A 150 -16.77 -6.67 6.03
N VAL A 151 -15.90 -6.10 6.84
CA VAL A 151 -15.37 -6.71 8.05
C VAL A 151 -16.27 -6.25 9.21
N PRO A 152 -17.01 -7.16 9.86
CA PRO A 152 -17.81 -6.81 11.02
C PRO A 152 -16.92 -6.26 12.13
N GLU A 153 -17.31 -5.15 12.74
CA GLU A 153 -16.67 -4.69 13.97
C GLU A 153 -16.84 -5.78 15.04
N PRO A 154 -15.80 -6.12 15.83
CA PRO A 154 -15.98 -7.02 16.95
C PRO A 154 -16.97 -6.38 17.91
N SER A 155 -18.16 -6.98 18.06
CA SER A 155 -19.24 -6.42 18.88
C SER A 155 -18.73 -6.12 20.29
N THR A 156 -18.57 -4.84 20.62
CA THR A 156 -18.17 -4.36 21.96
C THR A 156 -19.10 -4.90 23.04
N ILE A 157 -20.37 -5.13 22.68
CA ILE A 157 -21.39 -5.80 23.50
C ILE A 157 -21.01 -7.25 23.79
N ALA A 158 -20.54 -8.02 22.81
CA ALA A 158 -20.13 -9.41 23.02
C ALA A 158 -18.92 -9.49 23.97
N LEU A 159 -17.94 -8.59 23.82
CA LEU A 159 -16.83 -8.45 24.75
C LEU A 159 -17.28 -8.01 26.15
N GLY A 160 -18.23 -7.06 26.22
CA GLY A 160 -18.81 -6.59 27.48
C GLY A 160 -19.57 -7.71 28.22
N VAL A 161 -20.37 -8.50 27.52
CA VAL A 161 -21.08 -9.66 28.08
C VAL A 161 -20.10 -10.74 28.53
N LEU A 162 -19.06 -11.03 27.75
CA LEU A 162 -18.04 -12.01 28.11
C LEU A 162 -17.24 -11.56 29.34
N GLY A 163 -16.89 -10.26 29.40
CA GLY A 163 -16.23 -9.65 30.56
C GLY A 163 -17.12 -9.66 31.81
N ALA A 164 -18.40 -9.34 31.66
CA ALA A 164 -19.37 -9.42 32.76
C ALA A 164 -19.57 -10.87 33.23
N ALA A 165 -19.65 -11.83 32.32
CA ALA A 165 -19.75 -13.26 32.65
C ALA A 165 -18.50 -13.74 33.41
N ALA A 166 -17.30 -13.36 32.97
CA ALA A 166 -16.05 -13.67 33.66
C ALA A 166 -15.99 -13.04 35.07
N LEU A 167 -16.45 -11.80 35.22
CA LEU A 167 -16.55 -11.12 36.51
C LEU A 167 -17.53 -11.85 37.46
N LEU A 168 -18.71 -12.23 36.96
CA LEU A 168 -19.71 -12.94 37.74
C LEU A 168 -19.23 -14.33 38.17
N LEU A 169 -18.50 -15.05 37.31
CA LEU A 169 -17.88 -16.32 37.66
C LEU A 169 -16.77 -16.17 38.70
N ARG A 170 -15.96 -15.11 38.63
CA ARG A 170 -14.92 -14.81 39.64
C ARG A 170 -15.51 -14.49 41.01
N ARG A 171 -16.69 -13.86 41.08
CA ARG A 171 -17.38 -13.54 42.35
C ARG A 171 -18.05 -14.74 43.01
N ARG A 172 -18.10 -15.89 42.34
CA ARG A 172 -18.69 -17.15 42.86
C ARG A 172 -17.65 -18.13 43.41
N LYS A 173 -16.35 -17.77 43.38
CA LYS A 173 -15.29 -18.40 44.17
C LYS A 173 -14.98 -17.51 45.36
#